data_AF-A0A5C8A0I0-F1
#
_entry.id   AF-A0A5C8A0I0-F1
#
_cell.length_a   1.000
_cell.length_b   1.000
_cell.length_c   1.000
_cell.angle_alpha   90.00
_cell.angle_beta   90.00
_cell.angle_gamma   90.00
#
_symmetry.space_group_name_H-M   'P 1'
#
loop_
_entity.id
_entity.type
_entity.pdbx_description
1 polymer ?
#
loop_
_entity_poly.entity_id
_entity_poly.type
_entity_poly.pdbx_seq_one_letter_code
_entity_poly.pdbx_strand_id
1 'polypeptide(L)'
;MPLALILAVLGSLVVHGLALFGTDYELFGSGQEPVTLLAELRPLPALPAVEPVRSAALATPRRLRSASGKPAKTSRTPAPTQPSTEPVLPADTAPAATPDSPPESGHPPSIAQAPATPVLPASGVIRFAIVKSSLGLTVGRAEHRWEFAGDGSYRLFGITETSGLAALFKPVRIEVESRGRMVAGGLQPDSYRTLKNGRETNENADFSWFTAEGPQVALARDGSVRAIAPGTQDLLSLPYQLAYLGSLPDGSSLGVVTGKKYERYALDSLGEEVIETPAGKFRTLHLRAMTDSVTEIWVALDRQRLPVKIRFTDRKGESFEQLVTELGSESESTSKTP
;
A
#
# COMPACT_ATOMS: atom_id res chain seq x y z
N MET A 1 -3.92 1.53 59.79
CA MET A 1 -3.49 2.65 58.94
C MET A 1 -2.55 2.27 57.78
N PRO A 2 -1.52 1.40 57.92
CA PRO A 2 -0.61 1.14 56.80
C PRO A 2 -1.26 0.32 55.66
N LEU A 3 -2.15 -0.63 55.97
CA LEU A 3 -2.79 -1.48 54.96
C LEU A 3 -3.69 -0.68 54.00
N ALA A 4 -4.50 0.24 54.51
CA ALA A 4 -5.38 1.07 53.68
C ALA A 4 -4.59 1.98 52.73
N LEU A 5 -3.44 2.50 53.20
CA LEU A 5 -2.56 3.35 52.40
C LEU A 5 -1.85 2.53 51.30
N ILE A 6 -1.38 1.32 51.62
CA ILE A 6 -0.83 0.37 50.63
C ILE A 6 -1.89 0.03 49.58
N LEU A 7 -3.12 -0.28 50.00
CA LEU A 7 -4.22 -0.60 49.07
C LEU A 7 -4.59 0.62 48.20
N ALA A 8 -4.59 1.84 48.75
CA ALA A 8 -4.85 3.05 47.97
C ALA A 8 -3.75 3.31 46.93
N VAL A 9 -2.47 3.11 47.29
CA VAL A 9 -1.34 3.26 46.36
C VAL A 9 -1.41 2.19 45.25
N LEU A 10 -1.68 0.93 45.61
CA LEU A 10 -1.86 -0.15 44.65
C LEU A 10 -3.04 0.13 43.71
N GLY A 11 -4.18 0.55 44.25
CA GLY A 11 -5.35 0.93 43.46
C GLY A 11 -5.05 2.08 42.50
N SER A 12 -4.36 3.12 42.98
CA SER A 12 -3.93 4.24 42.15
C SER A 12 -2.99 3.78 41.02
N LEU A 13 -2.00 2.94 41.31
CA LEU A 13 -1.09 2.38 40.31
C LEU A 13 -1.83 1.57 39.25
N VAL A 14 -2.84 0.79 39.63
CA VAL A 14 -3.67 0.04 38.68
C VAL A 14 -4.46 0.99 37.78
N VAL A 15 -5.08 2.03 38.33
CA VAL A 15 -5.84 3.02 37.53
C VAL A 15 -4.93 3.74 36.54
N HIS A 16 -3.75 4.20 36.98
CA HIS A 16 -2.80 4.87 36.09
C HIS A 16 -2.22 3.91 35.05
N GLY A 17 -1.92 2.66 35.43
CA GLY A 17 -1.47 1.63 34.49
C GLY A 17 -2.52 1.35 33.40
N LEU A 18 -3.80 1.23 33.78
CA LEU A 18 -4.89 1.08 32.82
C LEU A 18 -5.05 2.30 31.92
N ALA A 19 -4.86 3.52 32.44
CA ALA A 19 -4.92 4.73 31.63
C ALA A 19 -3.77 4.82 30.61
N LEU A 20 -2.56 4.41 30.99
CA LEU A 20 -1.36 4.50 30.15
C LEU A 20 -1.30 3.42 29.06
N PHE A 21 -1.81 2.21 29.34
CA PHE A 21 -1.67 1.04 28.45
C PHE A 21 -3.01 0.51 27.91
N GLY A 22 -4.15 0.96 28.45
CA GLY A 22 -5.47 0.42 28.10
C GLY A 22 -5.98 0.84 26.72
N THR A 23 -5.61 2.04 26.26
CA THR A 23 -6.15 2.72 25.06
C THR A 23 -5.44 2.39 23.75
N ASP A 24 -4.40 1.55 23.78
CA ASP A 24 -3.53 1.25 22.64
C ASP A 24 -4.14 0.17 21.71
N TYR A 25 -5.31 0.47 21.14
CA TYR A 25 -6.12 -0.50 20.39
C TYR A 25 -5.65 -0.72 18.94
N GLU A 26 -4.96 0.25 18.33
CA GLU A 26 -4.66 0.22 16.89
C GLU A 26 -3.43 -0.63 16.53
N LEU A 27 -2.34 -0.56 17.30
CA LEU A 27 -1.15 -1.37 17.04
C LEU A 27 -1.38 -2.86 17.30
N PHE A 28 -2.23 -3.18 18.29
CA PHE A 28 -2.50 -4.55 18.72
C PHE A 28 -3.84 -5.12 18.19
N GLY A 29 -4.15 -4.80 16.93
CA GLY A 29 -5.14 -5.55 16.14
C GLY A 29 -6.58 -5.41 16.65
N SER A 30 -7.02 -4.18 16.92
CA SER A 30 -8.46 -3.87 16.99
C SER A 30 -8.69 -2.41 16.67
N GLY A 31 -8.87 -2.10 15.39
CA GLY A 31 -9.36 -0.77 15.00
C GLY A 31 -10.79 -0.63 15.50
N GLN A 32 -11.13 0.53 16.10
CA GLN A 32 -12.51 0.82 16.46
C GLN A 32 -13.43 0.62 15.26
N GLU A 33 -14.60 0.05 15.53
CA GLU A 33 -15.71 0.01 14.59
C GLU A 33 -16.01 1.45 14.14
N PRO A 34 -16.08 1.73 12.83
CA PRO A 34 -16.35 3.08 12.39
C PRO A 34 -17.73 3.50 12.91
N VAL A 35 -17.78 4.59 13.67
CA VAL A 35 -19.04 5.23 14.03
C VAL A 35 -19.73 5.62 12.73
N THR A 36 -20.82 4.94 12.38
CA THR A 36 -21.63 5.28 11.22
C THR A 36 -22.35 6.59 11.50
N LEU A 37 -21.84 7.68 10.92
CA LEU A 37 -22.54 8.96 10.93
C LEU A 37 -23.76 8.86 10.01
N LEU A 38 -24.95 8.88 10.60
CA LEU A 38 -26.22 8.91 9.87
C LEU A 38 -26.50 10.37 9.49
N ALA A 39 -26.13 10.75 8.26
CA ALA A 39 -26.45 12.07 7.72
C ALA A 39 -27.83 12.02 7.04
N GLU A 40 -28.83 12.66 7.66
CA GLU A 40 -30.15 12.85 7.06
C GLU A 40 -30.18 14.22 6.35
N LEU A 41 -30.37 14.22 5.03
CA LEU A 41 -30.57 15.45 4.27
C LEU A 41 -31.97 16.00 4.53
N ARG A 42 -32.08 17.01 5.40
CA ARG A 42 -33.32 17.77 5.55
C ARG A 42 -33.41 18.82 4.42
N PRO A 43 -34.52 18.88 3.68
CA PRO A 43 -34.72 19.94 2.69
C PRO A 43 -34.73 21.29 3.40
N LEU A 44 -34.04 22.29 2.81
CA LEU A 44 -34.04 23.65 3.31
C LEU A 44 -35.49 24.19 3.33
N PRO A 45 -35.90 24.90 4.40
CA PRO A 45 -37.18 25.60 4.41
C PRO A 45 -37.28 26.53 3.20
N ALA A 46 -38.41 26.50 2.50
CA ALA A 46 -38.63 27.37 1.35
C ALA A 46 -38.51 28.83 1.78
N LEU A 47 -37.54 29.55 1.21
CA LEU A 47 -37.44 30.99 1.39
C LEU A 47 -38.68 31.65 0.75
N PRO A 48 -39.28 32.66 1.40
CA PRO A 48 -40.43 33.37 0.85
C PRO A 48 -40.08 34.02 -0.49
N ALA A 49 -40.97 33.87 -1.46
CA ALA A 49 -40.78 34.40 -2.81
C ALA A 49 -40.65 35.93 -2.78
N VAL A 50 -39.53 36.45 -3.26
CA VAL A 50 -39.35 37.88 -3.52
C VAL A 50 -39.87 38.16 -4.92
N GLU A 51 -40.88 39.02 -5.05
CA GLU A 51 -41.41 39.47 -6.34
C GLU A 51 -40.35 40.26 -7.13
N PRO A 52 -40.25 40.05 -8.46
CA PRO A 52 -39.28 40.76 -9.29
C PRO A 52 -39.73 42.21 -9.51
N VAL A 53 -38.93 43.16 -9.01
CA VAL A 53 -39.08 44.57 -9.36
C VAL A 53 -38.66 44.77 -10.82
N ARG A 54 -39.63 45.18 -11.65
CA ARG A 54 -39.39 45.63 -13.03
C ARG A 54 -38.51 46.88 -13.03
N SER A 55 -37.32 46.78 -13.61
CA SER A 55 -36.49 47.96 -13.91
C SER A 55 -36.73 48.43 -15.34
N ALA A 56 -37.08 49.71 -15.46
CA ALA A 56 -37.47 50.39 -16.69
C ALA A 56 -36.27 50.70 -17.60
N ALA A 57 -36.53 50.68 -18.91
CA ALA A 57 -35.62 51.13 -19.95
C ALA A 57 -35.38 52.65 -19.89
N LEU A 58 -34.18 53.11 -20.28
CA LEU A 58 -34.02 54.17 -21.28
C LEU A 58 -32.55 54.37 -21.75
N ALA A 59 -32.44 54.75 -23.02
CA ALA A 59 -31.41 55.56 -23.69
C ALA A 59 -30.10 54.92 -24.24
N THR A 60 -30.10 54.77 -25.57
CA THR A 60 -28.98 54.62 -26.52
C THR A 60 -27.96 55.77 -26.51
N PRO A 61 -26.72 55.50 -26.97
CA PRO A 61 -26.05 56.46 -27.86
C PRO A 61 -25.53 55.86 -29.18
N ARG A 62 -25.97 56.52 -30.25
CA ARG A 62 -25.30 56.94 -31.49
C ARG A 62 -24.06 56.15 -31.98
N ARG A 63 -24.26 55.52 -33.13
CA ARG A 63 -23.26 54.86 -33.98
C ARG A 63 -22.47 55.90 -34.79
N LEU A 64 -21.13 55.88 -34.70
CA LEU A 64 -20.25 56.47 -35.72
C LEU A 64 -19.75 55.38 -36.67
N ARG A 65 -20.05 55.54 -37.95
CA ARG A 65 -19.35 55.01 -39.14
C ARG A 65 -18.80 56.27 -39.85
N SER A 66 -17.68 56.33 -40.57
CA SER A 66 -16.80 55.35 -41.24
C SER A 66 -15.61 56.12 -41.83
N ALA A 67 -14.48 55.45 -42.08
CA ALA A 67 -13.64 55.61 -43.28
C ALA A 67 -12.68 54.41 -43.32
N SER A 68 -12.91 53.38 -44.15
CA SER A 68 -12.62 53.26 -45.58
C SER A 68 -11.12 53.21 -45.91
N GLY A 69 -10.65 52.01 -46.22
CA GLY A 69 -9.41 51.68 -46.91
C GLY A 69 -9.52 50.23 -47.38
N LYS A 70 -9.76 50.04 -48.68
CA LYS A 70 -10.01 48.77 -49.39
C LYS A 70 -8.91 48.62 -50.48
N PRO A 71 -8.89 47.58 -51.34
CA PRO A 71 -8.18 46.31 -51.21
C PRO A 71 -7.24 45.98 -52.41
N ALA A 72 -6.53 44.84 -52.36
CA ALA A 72 -6.25 43.99 -53.53
C ALA A 72 -5.89 42.56 -53.05
N LYS A 73 -6.58 41.46 -53.41
CA LYS A 73 -6.65 40.73 -54.71
C LYS A 73 -5.27 40.17 -55.12
N THR A 74 -5.05 38.92 -55.52
CA THR A 74 -5.87 37.71 -55.72
C THR A 74 -4.92 36.55 -56.09
N SER A 75 -5.25 35.31 -55.67
CA SER A 75 -5.23 34.05 -56.44
C SER A 75 -3.94 33.51 -57.11
N ARG A 76 -3.67 32.20 -56.94
CA ARG A 76 -3.94 31.13 -57.95
C ARG A 76 -3.20 29.81 -57.64
N THR A 77 -3.97 28.73 -57.53
CA THR A 77 -3.59 27.36 -57.94
C THR A 77 -3.42 27.31 -59.47
N PRO A 78 -2.64 26.38 -60.02
CA PRO A 78 -3.25 25.21 -60.68
C PRO A 78 -2.44 23.89 -60.56
N ALA A 79 -3.15 22.76 -60.56
CA ALA A 79 -2.67 21.44 -61.04
C ALA A 79 -2.94 21.34 -62.57
N PRO A 80 -2.75 20.21 -63.30
CA PRO A 80 -1.97 18.96 -63.15
C PRO A 80 -1.09 18.68 -64.40
N THR A 81 -0.26 17.61 -64.45
CA THR A 81 0.14 16.92 -65.72
C THR A 81 0.74 15.52 -65.46
N GLN A 82 0.07 14.47 -65.96
CA GLN A 82 0.63 13.26 -66.60
C GLN A 82 0.31 13.41 -68.12
N PRO A 83 0.97 12.76 -69.12
CA PRO A 83 1.16 11.29 -69.23
C PRO A 83 2.38 10.77 -70.06
N SER A 84 2.70 9.46 -69.99
CA SER A 84 3.00 8.57 -71.16
C SER A 84 3.51 7.17 -70.77
N THR A 85 2.64 6.18 -70.96
CA THR A 85 2.73 4.94 -71.79
C THR A 85 4.04 4.11 -71.91
N GLU A 86 4.02 2.90 -71.31
CA GLU A 86 4.21 1.49 -71.84
C GLU A 86 5.08 1.16 -73.09
N PRO A 87 5.43 -0.13 -73.41
CA PRO A 87 5.19 -1.44 -72.75
C PRO A 87 6.37 -2.46 -72.80
N VAL A 88 6.19 -3.67 -72.22
CA VAL A 88 6.31 -5.02 -72.88
C VAL A 88 6.40 -6.18 -71.85
N LEU A 89 5.48 -7.14 -72.03
CA LEU A 89 5.22 -8.47 -71.42
C LEU A 89 6.26 -9.56 -71.83
N PRO A 90 6.17 -10.88 -71.49
CA PRO A 90 5.09 -11.64 -70.81
C PRO A 90 5.51 -12.70 -69.73
N ALA A 91 4.46 -13.09 -68.97
CA ALA A 91 4.07 -14.43 -68.47
C ALA A 91 5.11 -15.55 -68.21
N ASP A 92 5.01 -16.22 -67.06
CA ASP A 92 4.43 -17.58 -67.03
C ASP A 92 4.02 -18.09 -65.62
N THR A 93 2.93 -18.87 -65.61
CA THR A 93 2.56 -19.98 -64.73
C THR A 93 2.23 -19.75 -63.23
N ALA A 94 0.92 -19.79 -62.94
CA ALA A 94 0.38 -20.52 -61.78
C ALA A 94 0.11 -21.98 -62.22
N PRO A 95 0.07 -23.01 -61.33
CA PRO A 95 -1.13 -23.18 -60.51
C PRO A 95 -0.96 -23.93 -59.17
N ALA A 96 -2.10 -24.01 -58.48
CA ALA A 96 -2.54 -25.07 -57.56
C ALA A 96 -2.53 -24.72 -56.07
N ALA A 97 -3.73 -24.32 -55.62
CA ALA A 97 -4.18 -24.37 -54.25
C ALA A 97 -4.51 -25.81 -53.82
N THR A 98 -4.28 -26.11 -52.54
CA THR A 98 -5.03 -27.08 -51.72
C THR A 98 -4.74 -26.77 -50.23
N PRO A 99 -5.54 -27.22 -49.25
CA PRO A 99 -6.50 -26.36 -48.56
C PRO A 99 -6.24 -26.18 -47.05
N ASP A 100 -6.82 -25.10 -46.54
CA ASP A 100 -7.48 -24.93 -45.23
C ASP A 100 -6.88 -25.69 -44.02
N SER A 101 -6.12 -24.97 -43.21
CA SER A 101 -5.88 -25.31 -41.80
C SER A 101 -6.57 -24.24 -40.94
N PRO A 102 -7.36 -24.59 -39.90
CA PRO A 102 -8.10 -23.63 -39.10
C PRO A 102 -7.15 -22.60 -38.47
N PRO A 103 -7.58 -21.34 -38.24
CA PRO A 103 -6.76 -20.38 -37.54
C PRO A 103 -6.56 -20.89 -36.12
N GLU A 104 -5.35 -21.37 -35.85
CA GLU A 104 -4.86 -21.58 -34.51
C GLU A 104 -4.98 -20.22 -33.81
N SER A 105 -5.95 -20.12 -32.90
CA SER A 105 -6.21 -18.94 -32.09
C SER A 105 -4.91 -18.50 -31.46
N GLY A 106 -4.30 -17.47 -32.05
CA GLY A 106 -3.12 -16.80 -31.53
C GLY A 106 -3.47 -16.18 -30.20
N HIS A 107 -3.35 -16.97 -29.13
CA HIS A 107 -2.96 -16.41 -27.86
C HIS A 107 -1.59 -15.77 -28.11
N PRO A 108 -1.41 -14.46 -27.88
CA PRO A 108 -0.06 -13.94 -27.81
C PRO A 108 0.66 -14.77 -26.75
N PRO A 109 1.92 -15.19 -26.98
CA PRO A 109 2.69 -15.83 -25.93
C PRO A 109 2.69 -14.85 -24.76
N SER A 110 2.02 -15.23 -23.68
CA SER A 110 2.26 -14.62 -22.39
C SER A 110 3.75 -14.75 -22.17
N ILE A 111 4.47 -13.64 -22.27
CA ILE A 111 5.87 -13.60 -21.89
C ILE A 111 5.84 -13.92 -20.41
N ALA A 112 6.01 -15.19 -20.08
CA ALA A 112 6.25 -15.66 -18.74
C ALA A 112 7.58 -15.04 -18.32
N GLN A 113 7.52 -13.81 -17.82
CA GLN A 113 8.66 -13.15 -17.22
C GLN A 113 9.12 -14.07 -16.10
N ALA A 114 10.38 -14.50 -16.18
CA ALA A 114 10.95 -15.40 -15.19
C ALA A 114 10.71 -14.84 -13.77
N PRO A 115 10.41 -15.70 -12.77
CA PRO A 115 10.21 -15.25 -11.41
C PRO A 115 11.41 -14.44 -10.95
N ALA A 116 11.18 -13.33 -10.24
CA ALA A 116 12.29 -12.55 -9.70
C ALA A 116 13.11 -13.43 -8.75
N THR A 117 14.43 -13.37 -8.87
CA THR A 117 15.32 -14.01 -7.90
C THR A 117 15.18 -13.28 -6.57
N PRO A 118 15.01 -14.00 -5.44
CA PRO A 118 14.98 -13.37 -4.12
C PRO A 118 16.25 -12.53 -3.91
N VAL A 119 16.05 -11.25 -3.52
CA VAL A 119 17.15 -10.35 -3.14
C VAL A 119 17.62 -10.64 -1.72
N LEU A 120 16.71 -11.18 -0.90
CA LEU A 120 16.93 -11.61 0.46
C LEU A 120 17.46 -13.05 0.51
N PRO A 121 18.15 -13.45 1.59
CA PRO A 121 18.53 -14.85 1.79
C PRO A 121 17.29 -15.74 1.85
N ALA A 122 17.46 -17.03 1.54
CA ALA A 122 16.38 -18.01 1.48
C ALA A 122 15.55 -18.08 2.78
N SER A 123 16.15 -17.83 3.93
CA SER A 123 15.41 -17.59 5.17
C SER A 123 16.12 -16.58 6.06
N GLY A 124 15.37 -16.01 7.00
CA GLY A 124 15.94 -15.17 8.04
C GLY A 124 14.92 -14.67 9.04
N VAL A 125 15.45 -13.96 10.03
CA VAL A 125 14.70 -13.43 11.16
C VAL A 125 15.09 -11.97 11.42
N ILE A 126 14.09 -11.18 11.80
CA ILE A 126 14.29 -9.82 12.31
C ILE A 126 13.43 -9.63 13.56
N ARG A 127 14.03 -9.08 14.62
CA ARG A 127 13.38 -8.83 15.90
C ARG A 127 13.34 -7.34 16.17
N PHE A 128 12.27 -6.88 16.82
CA PHE A 128 12.06 -5.48 17.13
C PHE A 128 11.66 -5.30 18.60
N ALA A 129 12.10 -4.19 19.18
CA ALA A 129 11.45 -3.61 20.34
C ALA A 129 10.35 -2.65 19.87
N ILE A 130 9.19 -2.68 20.51
CA ILE A 130 8.07 -1.78 20.22
C ILE A 130 8.05 -0.69 21.27
N VAL A 131 8.37 0.54 20.87
CA VAL A 131 8.42 1.73 21.73
C VAL A 131 7.19 2.58 21.53
N LYS A 132 6.48 2.90 22.61
CA LYS A 132 5.40 3.88 22.58
C LYS A 132 6.00 5.28 22.69
N SER A 133 5.86 6.09 21.64
CA SER A 133 6.59 7.35 21.48
C SER A 133 6.23 8.37 22.56
N SER A 134 4.95 8.43 22.95
CA SER A 134 4.47 9.34 24.00
C SER A 134 5.09 9.07 25.38
N LEU A 135 5.51 7.83 25.64
CA LEU A 135 6.10 7.42 26.92
C LEU A 135 7.62 7.23 26.85
N GLY A 136 8.19 7.05 25.65
CA GLY A 136 9.59 6.64 25.48
C GLY A 136 9.88 5.26 26.08
N LEU A 137 8.86 4.42 26.26
CA LEU A 137 8.96 3.12 26.91
C LEU A 137 8.72 1.98 25.91
N THR A 138 9.45 0.89 26.09
CA THR A 138 9.17 -0.37 25.38
C THR A 138 7.90 -1.00 25.95
N VAL A 139 6.90 -1.18 25.09
CA VAL A 139 5.57 -1.73 25.43
C VAL A 139 5.34 -3.11 24.82
N GLY A 140 6.21 -3.54 23.91
CA GLY A 140 6.05 -4.79 23.19
C GLY A 140 7.32 -5.20 22.47
N ARG A 141 7.24 -6.35 21.80
CA ARG A 141 8.27 -6.89 20.94
C ARG A 141 7.63 -7.52 19.72
N ALA A 142 8.34 -7.47 18.60
CA ALA A 142 7.94 -8.14 17.38
C ALA A 142 9.06 -9.03 16.83
N GLU A 143 8.67 -10.06 16.10
CA GLU A 143 9.56 -10.96 15.38
C GLU A 143 8.95 -11.22 14.02
N HIS A 144 9.70 -10.96 12.94
CA HIS A 144 9.33 -11.42 11.62
C HIS A 144 10.31 -12.50 11.15
N ARG A 145 9.79 -13.52 10.49
CA ARG A 145 10.53 -14.57 9.81
C ARG A 145 10.11 -14.60 8.35
N TRP A 146 11.07 -14.88 7.48
CA TRP A 146 10.80 -15.12 6.07
C TRP A 146 11.43 -16.41 5.59
N GLU A 147 10.76 -17.04 4.63
CA GLU A 147 11.21 -18.20 3.90
C GLU A 147 10.87 -18.00 2.41
N PHE A 148 11.87 -18.12 1.55
CA PHE A 148 11.76 -18.15 0.09
C PHE A 148 12.15 -19.54 -0.38
N ALA A 149 11.19 -20.31 -0.86
CA ALA A 149 11.41 -21.66 -1.34
C ALA A 149 11.96 -21.66 -2.77
N GLY A 150 12.67 -22.74 -3.12
CA GLY A 150 13.28 -22.89 -4.46
C GLY A 150 12.27 -23.03 -5.59
N ASP A 151 11.01 -23.32 -5.29
CA ASP A 151 9.90 -23.37 -6.26
C ASP A 151 9.28 -21.98 -6.53
N GLY A 152 9.80 -20.93 -5.89
CA GLY A 152 9.31 -19.56 -5.99
C GLY A 152 8.16 -19.22 -5.04
N SER A 153 7.71 -20.15 -4.18
CA SER A 153 6.78 -19.81 -3.10
C SER A 153 7.50 -19.06 -1.98
N TYR A 154 6.76 -18.21 -1.26
CA TYR A 154 7.26 -17.54 -0.07
C TYR A 154 6.30 -17.68 1.10
N ARG A 155 6.87 -17.58 2.30
CA ARG A 155 6.15 -17.48 3.56
C ARG A 155 6.79 -16.38 4.42
N LEU A 156 5.97 -15.44 4.87
CA LEU A 156 6.32 -14.46 5.89
C LEU A 156 5.46 -14.73 7.11
N PHE A 157 6.09 -14.74 8.28
CA PHE A 157 5.42 -14.91 9.55
C PHE A 157 5.84 -13.80 10.51
N GLY A 158 4.88 -13.18 11.18
CA GLY A 158 5.10 -12.11 12.13
C GLY A 158 4.43 -12.42 13.46
N ILE A 159 5.15 -12.19 14.56
CA ILE A 159 4.59 -12.18 15.91
C ILE A 159 4.75 -10.77 16.46
N THR A 160 3.70 -10.24 17.08
CA THR A 160 3.75 -9.02 17.89
C THR A 160 3.10 -9.29 19.23
N GLU A 161 3.79 -8.97 20.32
CA GLU A 161 3.25 -9.18 21.66
C GLU A 161 3.63 -8.09 22.65
N THR A 162 2.73 -7.83 23.60
CA THR A 162 3.01 -6.89 24.69
C THR A 162 4.12 -7.43 25.60
N SER A 163 4.89 -6.53 26.19
CA SER A 163 6.02 -6.90 27.06
C SER A 163 6.12 -5.96 28.26
N GLY A 164 6.92 -6.35 29.26
CA GLY A 164 7.15 -5.54 30.46
C GLY A 164 5.85 -5.18 31.20
N LEU A 165 5.75 -3.93 31.64
CA LEU A 165 4.58 -3.44 32.38
C LEU A 165 3.30 -3.49 31.54
N ALA A 166 3.38 -3.26 30.23
CA ALA A 166 2.21 -3.30 29.35
C ALA A 166 1.57 -4.71 29.33
N ALA A 167 2.39 -5.77 29.37
CA ALA A 167 1.89 -7.15 29.43
C ALA A 167 1.17 -7.48 30.74
N LEU A 168 1.52 -6.82 31.85
CA LEU A 168 0.85 -7.02 33.15
C LEU A 168 -0.58 -6.48 33.13
N PHE A 169 -0.81 -5.37 32.43
CA PHE A 169 -2.13 -4.75 32.33
C PHE A 169 -2.98 -5.32 31.18
N LYS A 170 -2.35 -5.64 30.05
CA LYS A 170 -3.05 -6.10 28.84
C LYS A 170 -2.16 -7.06 28.03
N PRO A 171 -2.10 -8.35 28.38
CA PRO A 171 -1.36 -9.33 27.60
C PRO A 171 -2.05 -9.54 26.24
N VAL A 172 -1.34 -9.26 25.17
CA VAL A 172 -1.81 -9.48 23.80
C VAL A 172 -0.69 -10.07 22.99
N ARG A 173 -1.02 -11.09 22.21
CA ARG A 173 -0.15 -11.71 21.20
C ARG A 173 -0.92 -11.78 19.89
N ILE A 174 -0.30 -11.29 18.83
CA ILE A 174 -0.84 -11.29 17.48
C ILE A 174 0.14 -12.01 16.60
N GLU A 175 -0.37 -12.92 15.79
CA GLU A 175 0.39 -13.65 14.80
C GLU A 175 -0.19 -13.32 13.45
N VAL A 176 0.66 -12.96 12.50
CA VAL A 176 0.29 -12.63 11.13
C VAL A 176 1.09 -13.49 10.17
N GLU A 177 0.46 -13.91 9.10
CA GLU A 177 1.10 -14.75 8.09
C GLU A 177 0.72 -14.25 6.71
N SER A 178 1.72 -14.03 5.86
CA SER A 178 1.55 -13.79 4.43
C SER A 178 2.19 -14.93 3.67
N ARG A 179 1.43 -15.53 2.76
CA ARG A 179 1.93 -16.56 1.82
C ARG A 179 1.66 -16.13 0.41
N GLY A 180 2.55 -16.48 -0.49
CA GLY A 180 2.37 -16.18 -1.91
C GLY A 180 3.52 -16.68 -2.76
N ARG A 181 3.75 -15.99 -3.87
CA ARG A 181 4.76 -16.35 -4.86
C ARG A 181 5.66 -15.17 -5.22
N MET A 182 6.88 -15.49 -5.61
CA MET A 182 7.84 -14.58 -6.24
C MET A 182 7.50 -14.47 -7.73
N VAL A 183 7.24 -13.25 -8.18
CA VAL A 183 7.01 -12.91 -9.60
C VAL A 183 8.02 -11.86 -10.03
N ALA A 184 8.06 -11.51 -11.32
CA ALA A 184 9.02 -10.54 -11.85
C ALA A 184 9.00 -9.18 -11.10
N GLY A 185 7.84 -8.78 -10.57
CA GLY A 185 7.67 -7.57 -9.77
C GLY A 185 7.98 -7.70 -8.27
N GLY A 186 8.43 -8.86 -7.77
CA GLY A 186 8.68 -9.12 -6.35
C GLY A 186 7.67 -10.08 -5.74
N LEU A 187 7.24 -9.80 -4.50
CA LEU A 187 6.24 -10.58 -3.77
C LEU A 187 4.85 -10.38 -4.35
N GLN A 188 4.13 -11.48 -4.51
CA GLN A 188 2.72 -11.50 -4.87
C GLN A 188 1.96 -12.34 -3.83
N PRO A 189 1.29 -11.71 -2.85
CA PRO A 189 0.55 -12.42 -1.81
C PRO A 189 -0.62 -13.20 -2.38
N ASP A 190 -0.79 -14.45 -1.96
CA ASP A 190 -1.98 -15.27 -2.24
C ASP A 190 -2.94 -15.24 -1.02
N SER A 191 -2.42 -15.17 0.20
CA SER A 191 -3.23 -15.13 1.43
C SER A 191 -2.56 -14.32 2.56
N TYR A 192 -3.39 -13.66 3.36
CA TYR A 192 -3.02 -12.99 4.62
C TYR A 192 -3.91 -13.51 5.75
N ARG A 193 -3.30 -13.98 6.84
CA ARG A 193 -3.99 -14.57 8.00
C ARG A 193 -3.52 -13.95 9.29
N THR A 194 -4.45 -13.73 10.22
CA THR A 194 -4.20 -13.09 11.50
C THR A 194 -4.84 -13.88 12.65
N LEU A 195 -4.03 -14.23 13.65
CA LEU A 195 -4.46 -14.79 14.93
C LEU A 195 -4.24 -13.76 16.05
N LYS A 196 -5.19 -13.67 16.97
CA LYS A 196 -5.07 -12.91 18.22
C LYS A 196 -5.26 -13.84 19.40
N ASN A 197 -4.23 -13.97 20.24
CA ASN A 197 -4.18 -14.89 21.36
C ASN A 197 -4.56 -16.33 20.95
N GLY A 198 -4.03 -16.79 19.82
CA GLY A 198 -4.28 -18.11 19.26
C GLY A 198 -5.65 -18.31 18.60
N ARG A 199 -6.48 -17.27 18.50
CA ARG A 199 -7.79 -17.32 17.84
C ARG A 199 -7.77 -16.56 16.54
N GLU A 200 -8.36 -17.14 15.50
CA GLU A 200 -8.50 -16.48 14.21
C GLU A 200 -9.31 -15.18 14.35
N THR A 201 -8.87 -14.15 13.64
CA THR A 201 -9.57 -12.86 13.56
C THR A 201 -10.29 -12.74 12.22
N ASN A 202 -11.13 -11.72 12.08
CA ASN A 202 -11.74 -11.36 10.80
C ASN A 202 -10.86 -10.43 9.95
N GLU A 203 -9.60 -10.20 10.32
CA GLU A 203 -8.64 -9.37 9.58
C GLU A 203 -7.79 -10.23 8.62
N ASN A 204 -8.46 -11.07 7.83
CA ASN A 204 -7.86 -11.97 6.85
C ASN A 204 -8.20 -11.52 5.43
N ALA A 205 -7.33 -11.87 4.47
CA ALA A 205 -7.53 -11.56 3.06
C ALA A 205 -7.08 -12.69 2.13
N ASP A 206 -7.79 -12.89 1.03
CA ASP A 206 -7.48 -13.86 -0.02
C ASP A 206 -7.38 -13.15 -1.38
N PHE A 207 -6.23 -13.29 -2.02
CA PHE A 207 -5.91 -12.59 -3.26
C PHE A 207 -6.14 -13.51 -4.46
N SER A 208 -6.79 -12.97 -5.49
CA SER A 208 -7.04 -13.66 -6.75
C SER A 208 -6.51 -12.80 -7.89
N TRP A 209 -5.37 -13.21 -8.45
CA TRP A 209 -4.63 -12.42 -9.45
C TRP A 209 -5.04 -12.70 -10.89
N PHE A 210 -5.56 -13.91 -11.15
CA PHE A 210 -5.93 -14.39 -12.49
C PHE A 210 -7.41 -14.71 -12.51
N THR A 211 -8.24 -13.70 -12.72
CA THR A 211 -9.69 -13.83 -12.90
C THR A 211 -10.09 -13.11 -14.19
N ALA A 212 -11.32 -13.35 -14.67
CA ALA A 212 -11.82 -12.69 -15.88
C ALA A 212 -12.03 -11.18 -15.66
N GLU A 213 -12.30 -10.78 -14.43
CA GLU A 213 -12.59 -9.40 -14.01
C GLU A 213 -11.33 -8.61 -13.60
N GLY A 214 -10.16 -9.27 -13.59
CA GLY A 214 -8.89 -8.71 -13.15
C GLY A 214 -8.60 -8.92 -11.67
N PRO A 215 -7.40 -8.52 -11.18
CA PRO A 215 -6.97 -8.83 -9.84
C PRO A 215 -7.96 -8.34 -8.77
N GLN A 216 -8.28 -9.21 -7.81
CA GLN A 216 -9.21 -8.93 -6.74
C GLN A 216 -8.74 -9.49 -5.40
N VAL A 217 -9.28 -8.96 -4.30
CA VAL A 217 -9.07 -9.46 -2.94
C VAL A 217 -10.41 -9.66 -2.24
N ALA A 218 -10.59 -10.80 -1.59
CA ALA A 218 -11.71 -11.07 -0.68
C ALA A 218 -11.28 -10.76 0.76
N LEU A 219 -12.07 -9.99 1.50
CA LEU A 219 -11.81 -9.62 2.89
C LEU A 219 -12.73 -10.39 3.84
N ALA A 220 -12.17 -11.07 4.84
CA ALA A 220 -12.97 -11.82 5.81
C ALA A 220 -13.80 -10.90 6.74
N ARG A 221 -13.42 -9.62 6.86
CA ARG A 221 -14.05 -8.67 7.80
C ARG A 221 -15.52 -8.41 7.50
N ASP A 222 -15.84 -8.21 6.23
CA ASP A 222 -17.18 -7.86 5.75
C ASP A 222 -17.65 -8.76 4.59
N GLY A 223 -16.84 -9.74 4.19
CA GLY A 223 -17.10 -10.61 3.05
C GLY A 223 -16.99 -9.89 1.71
N SER A 224 -16.49 -8.65 1.66
CA SER A 224 -16.41 -7.90 0.42
C SER A 224 -15.30 -8.40 -0.48
N VAL A 225 -15.54 -8.32 -1.79
CA VAL A 225 -14.54 -8.52 -2.84
C VAL A 225 -14.24 -7.17 -3.47
N ARG A 226 -12.95 -6.82 -3.56
CA ARG A 226 -12.49 -5.54 -4.08
C ARG A 226 -11.51 -5.76 -5.23
N ALA A 227 -11.66 -5.00 -6.32
CA ALA A 227 -10.62 -4.93 -7.34
C ALA A 227 -9.36 -4.32 -6.74
N ILE A 228 -8.19 -4.87 -7.11
CA ILE A 228 -6.88 -4.43 -6.61
C ILE A 228 -5.95 -4.14 -7.79
N ALA A 229 -5.00 -3.23 -7.57
CA ALA A 229 -3.95 -2.97 -8.53
C ALA A 229 -2.94 -4.12 -8.58
N PRO A 230 -2.27 -4.35 -9.72
CA PRO A 230 -1.09 -5.22 -9.79
C PRO A 230 -0.04 -4.86 -8.74
N GLY A 231 0.63 -5.86 -8.17
CA GLY A 231 1.65 -5.68 -7.13
C GLY A 231 1.10 -5.27 -5.76
N THR A 232 -0.22 -5.28 -5.54
CA THR A 232 -0.82 -5.03 -4.21
C THR A 232 -0.23 -5.97 -3.16
N GLN A 233 0.06 -5.44 -1.98
CA GLN A 233 0.63 -6.18 -0.85
C GLN A 233 -0.35 -6.25 0.31
N ASP A 234 -0.12 -7.19 1.22
CA ASP A 234 -0.67 -7.12 2.57
C ASP A 234 0.29 -6.34 3.50
N LEU A 235 -0.13 -6.09 4.75
CA LEU A 235 0.68 -5.33 5.71
C LEU A 235 2.01 -5.97 6.07
N LEU A 236 2.09 -7.31 6.11
CA LEU A 236 3.32 -8.00 6.47
C LEU A 236 4.28 -8.07 5.28
N SER A 237 3.78 -8.27 4.06
CA SER A 237 4.59 -8.32 2.84
C SER A 237 5.06 -6.95 2.37
N LEU A 238 4.33 -5.87 2.67
CA LEU A 238 4.65 -4.50 2.23
C LEU A 238 6.12 -4.11 2.51
N PRO A 239 6.67 -4.20 3.73
CA PRO A 239 8.05 -3.78 3.99
C PRO A 239 9.10 -4.59 3.22
N TYR A 240 8.82 -5.87 2.94
CA TYR A 240 9.73 -6.75 2.19
C TYR A 240 9.63 -6.53 0.68
N GLN A 241 8.44 -6.17 0.18
CA GLN A 241 8.24 -5.82 -1.23
C GLN A 241 9.11 -4.63 -1.64
N LEU A 242 9.40 -3.72 -0.72
CA LEU A 242 10.28 -2.56 -0.96
C LEU A 242 11.68 -2.95 -1.45
N ALA A 243 12.16 -4.16 -1.12
CA ALA A 243 13.43 -4.67 -1.62
C ALA A 243 13.46 -4.85 -3.15
N TYR A 244 12.29 -5.02 -3.77
CA TYR A 244 12.13 -5.32 -5.20
C TYR A 244 11.72 -4.10 -6.04
N LEU A 245 11.53 -2.93 -5.41
CA LEU A 245 11.15 -1.71 -6.10
C LEU A 245 12.38 -0.90 -6.52
N GLY A 246 12.71 -0.95 -7.82
CA GLY A 246 13.91 -0.29 -8.37
C GLY A 246 13.92 1.24 -8.23
N SER A 247 12.76 1.89 -8.34
CA SER A 247 12.61 3.35 -8.27
C SER A 247 12.22 3.86 -6.88
N LEU A 248 12.42 3.07 -5.82
CA LEU A 248 12.00 3.45 -4.46
C LEU A 248 12.53 4.80 -3.95
N PRO A 249 13.76 5.26 -4.30
CA PRO A 249 14.24 6.60 -3.94
C PRO A 249 13.41 7.76 -4.52
N ASP A 250 12.65 7.52 -5.60
CA ASP A 250 11.77 8.53 -6.20
C ASP A 250 10.35 8.50 -5.60
N GLY A 251 10.13 7.61 -4.63
CA GLY A 251 8.81 7.26 -4.11
C GLY A 251 8.13 6.15 -4.93
N SER A 252 6.97 5.70 -4.47
CA SER A 252 6.19 4.66 -5.14
C SER A 252 4.71 4.73 -4.79
N SER A 253 3.86 4.08 -5.58
CA SER A 253 2.44 3.91 -5.23
C SER A 253 2.03 2.45 -5.31
N LEU A 254 1.55 1.91 -4.20
CA LEU A 254 1.21 0.50 -4.06
C LEU A 254 -0.19 0.32 -3.50
N GLY A 255 -0.89 -0.73 -3.93
CA GLY A 255 -2.07 -1.19 -3.20
C GLY A 255 -1.66 -1.88 -1.92
N VAL A 256 -2.37 -1.63 -0.82
CA VAL A 256 -2.13 -2.27 0.47
C VAL A 256 -3.45 -2.77 1.04
N VAL A 257 -3.46 -4.03 1.44
CA VAL A 257 -4.58 -4.67 2.15
C VAL A 257 -4.23 -4.77 3.62
N THR A 258 -4.99 -4.06 4.45
CA THR A 258 -4.74 -3.98 5.89
C THR A 258 -5.44 -5.07 6.71
N GLY A 259 -5.93 -6.12 6.05
CA GLY A 259 -6.91 -7.08 6.60
C GLY A 259 -8.33 -6.50 6.80
N LYS A 260 -8.45 -5.18 6.97
CA LYS A 260 -9.72 -4.47 7.18
C LYS A 260 -10.30 -3.83 5.92
N LYS A 261 -9.41 -3.38 5.02
CA LYS A 261 -9.73 -2.60 3.81
C LYS A 261 -8.59 -2.72 2.81
N TYR A 262 -8.90 -2.38 1.56
CA TYR A 262 -7.92 -2.11 0.52
C TYR A 262 -7.72 -0.61 0.37
N GLU A 263 -6.48 -0.15 0.32
CA GLU A 263 -6.13 1.25 0.11
C GLU A 263 -4.93 1.40 -0.84
N ARG A 264 -4.71 2.61 -1.35
CA ARG A 264 -3.52 2.96 -2.13
C ARG A 264 -2.58 3.76 -1.26
N TYR A 265 -1.38 3.26 -1.05
CA TYR A 265 -0.32 3.98 -0.34
C TYR A 265 0.50 4.74 -1.36
N ALA A 266 0.58 6.07 -1.19
CA ALA A 266 1.61 6.89 -1.82
C ALA A 266 2.80 6.91 -0.85
N LEU A 267 3.86 6.18 -1.19
CA LEU A 267 5.10 6.12 -0.43
C LEU A 267 5.98 7.28 -0.87
N ASP A 268 5.94 8.37 -0.11
CA ASP A 268 6.87 9.48 -0.23
C ASP A 268 8.27 9.00 0.17
N SER A 269 9.29 9.25 -0.65
CA SER A 269 10.67 9.11 -0.24
C SER A 269 11.13 10.38 0.47
N LEU A 270 11.53 10.25 1.74
CA LEU A 270 12.00 11.36 2.58
C LEU A 270 13.53 11.50 2.57
N GLY A 271 14.21 10.67 1.77
CA GLY A 271 15.65 10.70 1.61
C GLY A 271 16.39 9.68 2.47
N GLU A 272 17.72 9.67 2.31
CA GLU A 272 18.59 8.79 3.07
C GLU A 272 18.96 9.40 4.42
N GLU A 273 18.97 8.57 5.47
CA GLU A 273 19.46 8.94 6.79
C GLU A 273 20.16 7.77 7.47
N VAL A 274 21.10 8.07 8.36
CA VAL A 274 21.74 7.06 9.20
C VAL A 274 21.01 7.01 10.53
N ILE A 275 20.49 5.84 10.89
CA ILE A 275 19.84 5.62 12.19
C ILE A 275 20.68 4.71 13.07
N GLU A 276 20.62 4.95 14.37
CA GLU A 276 21.18 4.05 15.38
C GLU A 276 20.07 3.19 15.97
N THR A 277 20.30 1.88 16.04
CA THR A 277 19.38 0.92 16.65
C THR A 277 20.15 -0.03 17.56
N PRO A 278 19.49 -0.79 18.43
CA PRO A 278 20.15 -1.82 19.22
C PRO A 278 20.88 -2.89 18.38
N ALA A 279 20.47 -3.10 17.12
CA ALA A 279 21.16 -4.00 16.19
C ALA A 279 22.39 -3.38 15.48
N GLY A 280 22.63 -2.08 15.66
CA GLY A 280 23.76 -1.36 15.07
C GLY A 280 23.36 -0.07 14.35
N LYS A 281 24.28 0.47 13.54
CA LYS A 281 24.04 1.64 12.70
C LYS A 281 23.70 1.20 11.28
N PHE A 282 22.68 1.81 10.69
CA PHE A 282 22.23 1.49 9.33
C PHE A 282 22.14 2.75 8.49
N ARG A 283 22.64 2.69 7.26
CA ARG A 283 22.28 3.69 6.23
C ARG A 283 20.93 3.30 5.66
N THR A 284 19.94 4.16 5.83
CA THR A 284 18.55 3.85 5.51
C THR A 284 17.97 4.79 4.47
N LEU A 285 16.94 4.33 3.76
CA LEU A 285 16.00 5.18 3.04
C LEU A 285 14.71 5.25 3.85
N HIS A 286 14.28 6.47 4.16
CA HIS A 286 13.05 6.72 4.90
C HIS A 286 11.88 6.93 3.93
N LEU A 287 10.82 6.14 4.12
CA LEU A 287 9.60 6.18 3.33
C LEU A 287 8.41 6.48 4.22
N ARG A 288 7.43 7.23 3.70
CA ARG A 288 6.20 7.58 4.41
C ARG A 288 4.97 7.38 3.55
N ALA A 289 3.97 6.70 4.07
CA ALA A 289 2.60 6.71 3.56
C ALA A 289 1.69 7.46 4.53
N MET A 290 0.95 8.44 4.00
CA MET A 290 -0.08 9.17 4.75
C MET A 290 -1.45 8.78 4.22
N THR A 291 -2.24 8.11 5.04
CA THR A 291 -3.65 7.80 4.77
C THR A 291 -4.51 8.44 5.87
N ASP A 292 -5.39 7.67 6.49
CA ASP A 292 -6.01 8.02 7.75
C ASP A 292 -5.05 7.92 8.94
N SER A 293 -3.98 7.16 8.78
CA SER A 293 -2.87 6.98 9.71
C SER A 293 -1.56 7.26 8.97
N VAL A 294 -0.47 7.42 9.72
CA VAL A 294 0.86 7.62 9.12
C VAL A 294 1.68 6.36 9.35
N THR A 295 2.13 5.75 8.26
CA THR A 295 3.08 4.63 8.29
C THR A 295 4.41 5.11 7.72
N GLU A 296 5.47 5.01 8.50
CA GLU A 296 6.83 5.30 8.08
C GLU A 296 7.68 4.04 8.17
N ILE A 297 8.54 3.83 7.18
CA ILE A 297 9.40 2.64 7.07
C ILE A 297 10.81 3.10 6.71
N TRP A 298 11.79 2.67 7.50
CA TRP A 298 13.21 2.83 7.19
C TRP A 298 13.75 1.50 6.70
N VAL A 299 14.16 1.47 5.43
CA VAL A 299 14.78 0.29 4.83
C VAL A 299 16.29 0.45 4.80
N ALA A 300 17.03 -0.55 5.29
CA ALA A 300 18.49 -0.52 5.36
C ALA A 300 19.11 -0.77 3.97
N LEU A 301 19.73 0.26 3.40
CA LEU A 301 20.35 0.24 2.07
C LEU A 301 21.61 -0.63 2.03
N ASP A 302 22.22 -0.89 3.18
CA ASP A 302 23.36 -1.78 3.40
C ASP A 302 22.95 -3.21 3.80
N ARG A 303 21.66 -3.48 4.00
CA ARG A 303 21.10 -4.79 4.37
C ARG A 303 19.91 -5.18 3.49
N GLN A 304 20.13 -5.20 2.17
CA GLN A 304 19.14 -5.66 1.18
C GLN A 304 17.75 -4.99 1.31
N ARG A 305 17.69 -3.74 1.79
CA ARG A 305 16.46 -2.99 2.08
C ARG A 305 15.54 -3.65 3.11
N LEU A 306 16.10 -4.41 4.06
CA LEU A 306 15.34 -4.92 5.21
C LEU A 306 14.77 -3.76 6.05
N PRO A 307 13.54 -3.89 6.57
CA PRO A 307 12.92 -2.86 7.40
C PRO A 307 13.56 -2.83 8.79
N VAL A 308 14.37 -1.81 9.07
CA VAL A 308 15.09 -1.68 10.35
C VAL A 308 14.39 -0.78 11.36
N LYS A 309 13.45 0.05 10.88
CA LYS A 309 12.50 0.79 11.72
C LYS A 309 11.16 0.87 11.01
N ILE A 310 10.07 0.71 11.75
CA ILE A 310 8.71 0.98 11.28
C ILE A 310 8.03 1.85 12.33
N ARG A 311 7.43 2.96 11.92
CA ARG A 311 6.63 3.81 12.81
C ARG A 311 5.20 3.86 12.30
N PHE A 312 4.27 3.60 13.19
CA PHE A 312 2.84 3.75 12.94
C PHE A 312 2.29 4.81 13.87
N THR A 313 1.72 5.87 13.29
CA THR A 313 0.99 6.91 14.02
C THR A 313 -0.49 6.80 13.70
N ASP A 314 -1.30 6.60 14.73
CA ASP A 314 -2.75 6.51 14.57
C ASP A 314 -3.42 7.87 14.30
N ARG A 315 -4.73 7.84 14.04
CA ARG A 315 -5.56 9.03 13.82
C ARG A 315 -5.59 10.00 15.02
N LYS A 316 -5.28 9.51 16.21
CA LYS A 316 -5.25 10.29 17.47
C LYS A 316 -3.86 10.88 17.73
N GLY A 317 -2.87 10.56 16.90
CA GLY A 317 -1.48 11.01 17.05
C GLY A 317 -0.65 10.11 17.97
N GLU A 318 -1.17 8.97 18.42
CA GLU A 318 -0.38 8.01 19.19
C GLU A 318 0.54 7.25 18.25
N SER A 319 1.84 7.22 18.57
CA SER A 319 2.87 6.66 17.70
C SER A 319 3.59 5.50 18.36
N PHE A 320 3.72 4.41 17.62
CA PHE A 320 4.48 3.23 18.03
C PHE A 320 5.60 2.96 17.03
N GLU A 321 6.81 2.80 17.55
CA GLU A 321 8.00 2.52 16.77
C GLU A 321 8.45 1.08 16.99
N GLN A 322 8.51 0.28 15.93
CA GLN A 322 9.23 -0.98 15.90
C GLN A 322 10.68 -0.67 15.53
N LEU A 323 11.61 -0.84 16.47
CA LEU A 323 13.04 -0.59 16.27
C LEU A 323 13.81 -1.90 16.30
N VAL A 324 14.59 -2.16 15.25
CA VAL A 324 15.29 -3.46 15.12
C VAL A 324 16.27 -3.68 16.26
N THR A 325 16.19 -4.86 16.88
CA THR A 325 17.09 -5.31 17.94
C THR A 325 18.02 -6.41 17.49
N GLU A 326 17.60 -7.19 16.50
CA GLU A 326 18.38 -8.30 15.93
C GLU A 326 17.94 -8.54 14.48
N LEU A 327 18.88 -8.88 13.61
CA LEU A 327 18.61 -9.35 12.25
C LEU A 327 19.71 -10.33 11.80
N GLY A 328 19.34 -11.39 11.09
CA GLY A 328 20.28 -12.40 10.59
C GLY A 328 19.59 -13.54 9.84
N SER A 329 20.39 -14.45 9.28
CA SER A 329 19.85 -15.74 8.82
C SER A 329 19.46 -16.58 10.04
N GLU A 330 18.48 -17.47 9.89
CA GLU A 330 17.99 -18.30 11.00
C GLU A 330 19.14 -19.14 11.64
N SER A 331 20.11 -19.54 10.82
CA SER A 331 21.36 -20.22 11.24
C SER A 331 22.30 -19.37 12.09
N GLU A 332 22.27 -18.04 11.95
CA GLU A 332 23.16 -17.11 12.64
C GLU A 332 22.56 -16.63 13.98
N SER A 333 21.23 -16.56 14.05
CA SER A 333 20.50 -16.16 15.27
C SER A 333 20.55 -17.24 16.37
N THR A 334 20.56 -18.54 16.02
CA THR A 334 20.62 -19.62 17.04
C THR A 334 21.97 -19.70 17.76
N SER A 335 23.06 -19.21 17.15
CA SER A 335 24.40 -19.22 17.75
C SER A 335 24.63 -18.11 18.79
N LYS A 336 23.68 -17.19 18.99
CA LYS A 336 23.84 -16.03 19.87
C LYS A 336 23.04 -16.10 21.19
N THR A 337 22.41 -17.23 21.48
CA THR A 337 21.79 -17.47 22.80
C THR A 337 22.86 -17.97 23.78
N PRO A 338 23.24 -17.21 24.83
CA PRO A 338 24.16 -17.68 25.87
C PRO A 338 23.57 -18.79 26.75
#